data_AF-A0A0Q9YMV1-F1
#
_entry.id   AF-A0A0Q9YMV1-F1
#
_cell.length_a   1.000
_cell.length_b   1.000
_cell.length_c   1.000
_cell.angle_alpha   90.00
_cell.angle_beta   90.00
_cell.angle_gamma   90.00
#
_symmetry.space_group_name_H-M   'P 1'
#
loop_
_entity.id
_entity.type
_entity.pdbx_description
1 polymer ?
#
loop_
_entity_poly.entity_id
_entity_poly.type
_entity_poly.pdbx_seq_one_letter_code
_entity_poly.pdbx_strand_id
1 'polypeptide(L)'
;MFRTRPEHLTETKKLKLKQFLDEHPAIQALYQFKERLFTLLKHKHRKAKECKNLIPIFLDMVKQLKAAIFLPLVKLGKTLFKWREEIVRMWRFTKNNGITEGFHRKMKLIQRRAYGFRNFENYRLRVKVLCS
;
A
#
# COMPACT_ATOMS: atom_id res chain seq x y z
N MET A 1 17.58 2.34 -6.19
CA MET A 1 17.94 1.95 -4.81
C MET A 1 16.81 2.21 -3.83
N PHE A 2 16.45 3.47 -3.54
CA PHE A 2 15.41 3.80 -2.54
C PHE A 2 13.98 3.33 -2.87
N ARG A 3 13.68 3.06 -4.15
CA ARG A 3 12.39 2.52 -4.61
C ARG A 3 12.31 0.99 -4.52
N THR A 4 13.45 0.32 -4.43
CA THR A 4 13.54 -1.15 -4.38
C THR A 4 13.54 -1.59 -2.92
N ARG A 5 12.83 -2.67 -2.60
CA ARG A 5 12.83 -3.19 -1.23
C ARG A 5 14.24 -3.67 -0.84
N PRO A 6 14.63 -3.54 0.44
CA PRO A 6 15.90 -4.07 0.94
C PRO A 6 16.13 -5.53 0.59
N GLU A 7 15.06 -6.32 0.68
CA GLU A 7 15.00 -7.77 0.42
C GLU A 7 15.32 -8.13 -1.05
N HIS A 8 15.15 -7.19 -1.98
CA HIS A 8 15.36 -7.40 -3.43
C HIS A 8 16.57 -6.64 -3.97
N LEU A 9 17.38 -6.04 -3.10
CA LEU A 9 18.61 -5.37 -3.50
C LEU A 9 19.72 -6.42 -3.67
N THR A 10 20.46 -6.32 -4.78
CA THR A 10 21.73 -7.05 -4.94
C THR A 10 22.74 -6.57 -3.91
N GLU A 11 23.71 -7.41 -3.55
CA GLU A 11 24.75 -7.06 -2.58
C GLU A 11 25.51 -5.77 -2.96
N THR A 12 25.83 -5.61 -4.24
CA THR A 12 26.46 -4.39 -4.77
C THR A 12 25.61 -3.13 -4.54
N LYS A 13 24.27 -3.25 -4.63
CA LYS A 13 23.37 -2.13 -4.34
C LYS A 13 23.26 -1.93 -2.83
N LYS A 14 23.17 -2.97 -2.01
CA LYS A 14 23.14 -2.82 -0.54
C LYS A 14 24.37 -2.06 -0.03
N LEU A 15 25.56 -2.39 -0.55
CA LEU A 15 26.80 -1.69 -0.18
C LEU A 15 26.76 -0.20 -0.52
N LYS A 16 26.35 0.13 -1.76
CA LYS A 16 26.18 1.53 -2.19
C LYS A 16 25.13 2.28 -1.36
N LEU A 17 24.08 1.59 -0.89
CA LEU A 17 23.04 2.21 -0.07
C LEU A 17 23.61 2.55 1.28
N LYS A 18 24.34 1.61 1.88
CA LYS A 18 24.97 1.81 3.17
C LYS A 18 25.93 3.00 3.13
N GLN A 19 26.85 3.02 2.15
CA GLN A 19 27.78 4.13 1.95
C GLN A 19 27.05 5.48 1.86
N PHE A 20 26.04 5.57 0.98
CA PHE A 20 25.27 6.81 0.83
C PHE A 20 24.54 7.23 2.11
N LEU A 21 23.99 6.28 2.86
CA LEU A 21 23.30 6.58 4.11
C LEU A 21 24.27 7.02 5.21
N ASP A 22 25.46 6.44 5.26
CA ASP A 22 26.52 6.81 6.21
C ASP A 22 27.04 8.23 5.93
N GLU A 23 27.10 8.63 4.65
CA GLU A 23 27.45 9.99 4.22
C GLU A 23 26.35 11.04 4.51
N HIS A 24 25.10 10.61 4.67
CA HIS A 24 23.95 11.50 4.83
C HIS A 24 23.04 11.09 6.02
N PRO A 25 23.42 11.42 7.26
CA PRO A 25 22.72 10.99 8.48
C PRO A 25 21.23 11.40 8.53
N ALA A 26 20.89 12.59 8.02
CA ALA A 26 19.50 13.05 7.95
C ALA A 26 18.64 12.15 7.03
N ILE A 27 19.20 11.71 5.91
CA ILE A 27 18.52 10.80 4.97
C ILE A 27 18.44 9.40 5.56
N GLN A 28 19.47 8.97 6.30
CA GLN A 28 19.46 7.71 7.03
C GLN A 28 18.32 7.64 8.05
N ALA A 29 18.12 8.68 8.85
CA ALA A 29 17.01 8.75 9.80
C ALA A 29 15.65 8.63 9.08
N LEU A 30 15.46 9.37 7.97
CA LEU A 30 14.24 9.29 7.17
C LEU A 30 14.04 7.90 6.55
N TYR A 31 15.12 7.28 6.06
CA TYR A 31 15.10 5.96 5.48
C TYR A 31 14.70 4.90 6.52
N GLN A 32 15.29 4.94 7.71
CA GLN A 32 14.95 4.04 8.82
C GLN A 32 13.49 4.23 9.26
N PHE A 33 13.03 5.48 9.38
CA PHE A 33 11.62 5.76 9.69
C PHE A 33 10.69 5.13 8.65
N LYS A 34 11.01 5.31 7.36
CA LYS A 34 10.27 4.70 6.25
C LYS A 34 10.26 3.18 6.36
N GLU A 35 11.39 2.53 6.58
CA GLU A 35 11.46 1.05 6.70
C GLU A 35 10.63 0.53 7.88
N ARG A 36 10.67 1.21 9.04
CA ARG A 36 9.83 0.89 10.20
C ARG A 36 8.33 1.00 9.86
N LEU A 37 7.94 2.08 9.19
CA LEU A 37 6.55 2.31 8.80
C LEU A 37 6.08 1.23 7.82
N PHE A 38 6.88 0.92 6.80
CA PHE A 38 6.54 -0.11 5.82
C PHE A 38 6.44 -1.50 6.46
N THR A 39 7.34 -1.82 7.39
CA THR A 39 7.29 -3.09 8.14
C THR A 39 5.98 -3.19 8.93
N LEU A 40 5.59 -2.12 9.61
CA LEU A 40 4.33 -2.05 10.36
C LEU A 40 3.10 -2.22 9.44
N LEU A 41 3.08 -1.51 8.31
CA LEU A 41 1.98 -1.58 7.33
C LEU A 41 1.88 -2.95 6.63
N LYS A 42 2.98 -3.72 6.56
CA LYS A 42 3.02 -5.05 5.95
C LYS A 42 2.42 -6.16 6.84
N HIS A 43 2.10 -5.88 8.10
CA HIS A 43 1.47 -6.90 8.95
C HIS A 43 0.18 -7.43 8.32
N LYS A 44 0.00 -8.74 8.41
CA LYS A 44 -1.15 -9.49 7.88
C LYS A 44 -1.49 -10.61 8.84
N HIS A 45 -2.72 -11.13 8.74
CA HIS A 45 -3.21 -12.25 9.54
C HIS A 45 -3.12 -12.03 11.06
N ARG A 46 -3.22 -10.78 11.52
CA ARG A 46 -3.14 -10.43 12.93
C ARG A 46 -4.47 -10.64 13.63
N LYS A 47 -4.42 -11.21 14.84
CA LYS A 47 -5.58 -11.28 15.75
C LYS A 47 -5.90 -9.89 16.29
N ALA A 48 -7.14 -9.68 16.72
CA ALA A 48 -7.58 -8.39 17.27
C ALA A 48 -6.71 -7.90 18.44
N LYS A 49 -6.25 -8.82 19.31
CA LYS A 49 -5.34 -8.51 20.42
C LYS A 49 -3.97 -8.01 19.94
N GLU A 50 -3.42 -8.58 18.88
CA GLU A 50 -2.16 -8.12 18.30
C GLU A 50 -2.32 -6.73 17.67
N CYS A 51 -3.43 -6.49 16.95
CA CYS A 51 -3.72 -5.18 16.37
C CYS A 51 -3.78 -4.07 17.44
N LYS A 52 -4.35 -4.35 18.62
CA LYS A 52 -4.39 -3.39 19.75
C LYS A 52 -2.99 -2.92 20.17
N ASN A 53 -1.98 -3.76 20.05
CA ASN A 53 -0.60 -3.40 20.37
C ASN A 53 0.09 -2.60 19.24
N LEU A 54 -0.33 -2.82 17.98
CA LEU A 54 0.23 -2.14 16.81
C LEU A 54 -0.36 -0.75 16.57
N ILE A 55 -1.62 -0.52 16.97
CA ILE A 55 -2.33 0.75 16.76
C ILE A 55 -1.58 1.94 17.40
N PRO A 56 -1.16 1.90 18.68
CA PRO A 56 -0.46 3.03 19.29
C PRO A 56 0.85 3.36 18.56
N ILE A 57 1.60 2.34 18.15
CA ILE A 57 2.85 2.49 17.39
C ILE A 57 2.58 3.20 16.06
N PHE A 58 1.54 2.77 15.34
CA PHE A 58 1.14 3.41 14.08
C PHE A 58 0.71 4.87 14.27
N LEU A 59 -0.11 5.14 15.28
CA LEU A 59 -0.60 6.49 15.55
C LEU A 59 0.51 7.44 15.98
N ASP A 60 1.49 6.96 16.73
CA ASP A 60 2.68 7.73 17.09
C ASP A 60 3.51 8.09 15.85
N MET A 61 3.77 7.13 14.95
CA MET A 61 4.44 7.42 13.68
C MET A 61 3.67 8.42 12.82
N VAL A 62 2.34 8.34 12.79
CA VAL A 62 1.49 9.31 12.09
C VAL A 62 1.58 10.70 12.72
N LYS A 63 1.67 10.79 14.05
CA LYS A 63 1.89 12.05 14.77
C LYS A 63 3.24 12.67 14.41
N GLN A 64 4.30 11.88 14.39
CA GLN A 64 5.64 12.31 13.97
C GLN A 64 5.63 12.85 12.52
N LEU A 65 4.96 12.16 11.59
CA LEU A 65 4.81 12.64 10.21
C LEU A 65 4.07 13.98 10.12
N LYS A 66 3.02 14.17 10.92
CA LYS A 66 2.25 15.42 10.96
C LYS A 66 3.02 16.59 11.57
N ALA A 67 3.98 16.31 12.46
CA ALA A 67 4.85 17.29 13.09
C ALA A 67 6.13 17.58 12.28
N ALA A 68 6.35 16.88 11.18
CA ALA A 68 7.53 17.09 10.34
C ALA A 68 7.52 18.47 9.67
N ILE A 69 8.70 19.03 9.45
CA ILE A 69 8.89 20.32 8.76
C ILE A 69 8.52 20.21 7.27
N PHE A 70 8.78 19.04 6.67
CA PHE A 70 8.55 18.81 5.25
C PHE A 70 7.06 18.60 4.93
N LEU A 71 6.48 19.52 4.16
CA LEU A 71 5.08 19.46 3.70
C LEU A 71 4.68 18.10 3.08
N PRO A 72 5.50 17.42 2.27
CA PRO A 72 5.15 16.08 1.77
C PRO A 72 4.95 15.04 2.87
N LEU A 73 5.74 15.09 3.95
CA LEU A 73 5.61 14.17 5.09
C LEU A 73 4.35 14.47 5.89
N VAL A 74 4.03 15.75 6.09
CA VAL A 74 2.77 16.17 6.74
C VAL A 74 1.56 15.69 5.93
N LYS A 75 1.59 15.84 4.60
CA LYS A 75 0.54 15.31 3.71
C LYS A 75 0.42 13.79 3.84
N LEU A 76 1.54 13.07 3.87
CA LEU A 76 1.54 11.62 4.10
C LEU A 76 0.90 11.25 5.46
N GLY A 77 1.27 11.94 6.54
CA GLY A 77 0.70 11.73 7.86
C GLY A 77 -0.81 11.99 7.91
N LYS A 78 -1.30 13.04 7.24
CA LYS A 78 -2.74 13.31 7.08
C LYS A 78 -3.45 12.20 6.32
N THR A 79 -2.87 11.72 5.22
CA THR A 79 -3.42 10.60 4.44
C THR A 79 -3.48 9.32 5.28
N LEU A 80 -2.39 8.92 5.93
CA LEU A 80 -2.37 7.72 6.76
C LEU A 80 -3.37 7.80 7.92
N PHE A 81 -3.53 8.98 8.52
CA PHE A 81 -4.55 9.19 9.54
C PHE A 81 -5.98 9.02 9.00
N LYS A 82 -6.25 9.53 7.79
CA LYS A 82 -7.56 9.39 7.14
C LYS A 82 -7.90 7.92 6.89
N TRP A 83 -6.91 7.12 6.49
CA TRP A 83 -7.04 5.69 6.15
C TRP A 83 -6.74 4.73 7.31
N ARG A 84 -6.66 5.24 8.55
CA ARG A 84 -6.19 4.46 9.70
C ARG A 84 -7.03 3.21 9.97
N GLU A 85 -8.35 3.30 9.78
CA GLU A 85 -9.24 2.18 10.06
C GLU A 85 -9.08 1.08 9.02
N GLU A 86 -8.94 1.44 7.75
CA GLU A 86 -8.68 0.50 6.65
C GLU A 86 -7.34 -0.20 6.85
N ILE A 87 -6.30 0.54 7.26
CA ILE A 87 -4.98 -0.02 7.56
C ILE A 87 -5.08 -1.07 8.68
N VAL A 88 -5.78 -0.75 9.78
CA VAL A 88 -5.99 -1.69 10.89
C VAL A 88 -6.83 -2.89 10.45
N ARG A 89 -7.85 -2.68 9.61
CA ARG A 89 -8.66 -3.74 9.01
C ARG A 89 -7.78 -4.66 8.13
N MET A 90 -6.87 -4.12 7.34
CA MET A 90 -5.95 -4.88 6.48
C MET A 90 -4.97 -5.77 7.27
N TRP A 91 -4.58 -5.38 8.48
CA TRP A 91 -3.77 -6.26 9.34
C TRP A 91 -4.51 -7.53 9.72
N ARG A 92 -5.82 -7.44 9.94
CA ARG A 92 -6.69 -8.56 10.35
C ARG A 92 -7.21 -9.35 9.16
N PHE A 93 -7.60 -8.67 8.09
CA PHE A 93 -8.24 -9.26 6.92
C PHE A 93 -7.32 -9.15 5.70
N THR A 94 -7.01 -10.29 5.09
CA THR A 94 -6.11 -10.37 3.93
C THR A 94 -6.85 -10.50 2.62
N LYS A 95 -7.96 -9.76 2.48
CA LYS A 95 -8.66 -9.65 1.19
C LYS A 95 -7.89 -8.67 0.31
N ASN A 96 -7.61 -9.08 -0.92
CA ASN A 96 -7.03 -8.22 -1.94
C ASN A 96 -8.10 -7.85 -2.97
N ASN A 97 -7.87 -6.78 -3.72
CA ASN A 97 -8.74 -6.39 -4.83
C ASN A 97 -8.54 -7.25 -6.09
N GLY A 98 -7.71 -8.30 -6.03
CA GLY A 98 -7.31 -9.07 -7.21
C GLY A 98 -8.49 -9.76 -7.91
N ILE A 99 -9.47 -10.24 -7.14
CA ILE A 99 -10.71 -10.81 -7.69
C ILE A 99 -11.50 -9.73 -8.44
N THR A 100 -11.73 -8.57 -7.81
CA THR A 100 -12.45 -7.44 -8.40
C THR A 100 -11.74 -6.90 -9.65
N GLU A 101 -10.42 -6.79 -9.62
CA GLU A 101 -9.59 -6.40 -10.76
C GLU A 101 -9.67 -7.42 -11.89
N GLY A 102 -9.69 -8.71 -11.58
CA GLY A 102 -9.91 -9.79 -12.53
C GLY A 102 -11.26 -9.66 -13.24
N PHE A 103 -12.33 -9.42 -12.48
CA PHE A 103 -13.65 -9.15 -13.03
C PHE A 103 -13.66 -7.88 -13.90
N HIS A 104 -13.11 -6.77 -13.42
CA HIS A 104 -13.00 -5.53 -14.20
C HIS A 104 -12.24 -5.74 -15.52
N ARG A 105 -11.16 -6.54 -15.51
CA ARG A 105 -10.41 -6.88 -16.73
C ARG A 105 -11.28 -7.69 -17.71
N LYS A 106 -12.00 -8.70 -17.21
CA LYS A 106 -12.92 -9.52 -18.03
C LYS A 106 -14.05 -8.66 -18.61
N MET A 107 -14.65 -7.79 -17.80
CA MET A 107 -15.68 -6.83 -18.22
C MET A 107 -15.18 -5.89 -19.34
N LYS A 108 -13.98 -5.33 -19.19
CA LYS A 108 -13.36 -4.51 -20.25
C LYS A 108 -13.08 -5.30 -21.53
N LEU A 109 -12.69 -6.57 -21.40
CA LEU A 109 -12.49 -7.45 -22.56
C LEU A 109 -13.82 -7.69 -23.30
N ILE A 110 -14.91 -7.92 -22.58
CA ILE A 110 -16.26 -8.08 -23.16
C ILE A 110 -16.67 -6.82 -23.94
N GLN A 111 -16.43 -5.63 -23.37
CA GLN A 111 -16.68 -4.35 -24.06
C GLN A 111 -15.84 -4.21 -25.33
N ARG A 112 -14.53 -4.51 -25.28
CA ARG A 112 -13.64 -4.42 -26.45
C ARG A 112 -14.03 -5.38 -27.57
N ARG A 113 -14.36 -6.64 -27.24
CA ARG A 113 -14.81 -7.64 -28.23
C ARG A 113 -16.14 -7.28 -28.89
N ALA A 114 -16.99 -6.53 -28.19
CA ALA A 114 -18.26 -6.06 -28.73
C ALA A 114 -18.15 -4.72 -29.47
N TYR A 115 -16.97 -4.09 -29.51
CA TYR A 115 -16.77 -2.72 -29.99
C TYR A 115 -17.69 -1.70 -29.28
N GLY A 116 -17.93 -1.92 -27.99
CA GLY A 116 -18.84 -1.11 -27.16
C GLY A 116 -20.25 -1.68 -27.05
N PHE A 117 -21.02 -1.14 -26.11
CA PHE A 117 -22.44 -1.47 -25.93
C PHE A 117 -23.25 -0.18 -25.94
N ARG A 118 -24.27 -0.12 -26.78
CA ARG A 118 -25.25 1.00 -26.79
C ARG A 118 -26.32 0.81 -25.72
N ASN A 119 -26.68 -0.44 -25.41
CA ASN A 119 -27.70 -0.80 -24.41
C ASN A 119 -27.03 -1.45 -23.19
N PHE A 120 -27.27 -0.88 -22.01
CA PHE A 120 -26.72 -1.35 -20.74
C PHE A 120 -27.24 -2.74 -20.33
N GLU A 121 -28.50 -3.08 -20.61
CA GLU A 121 -29.04 -4.40 -20.28
C GLU A 121 -28.34 -5.52 -21.06
N ASN A 122 -28.02 -5.28 -22.33
CA ASN A 122 -27.25 -6.24 -23.14
C ASN A 122 -25.83 -6.43 -22.59
N TYR A 123 -25.20 -5.34 -22.11
CA TYR A 123 -23.91 -5.43 -21.43
C TYR A 123 -24.02 -6.22 -20.13
N ARG A 124 -25.03 -5.93 -19.29
CA ARG A 124 -25.27 -6.60 -18.02
C ARG A 124 -25.50 -8.10 -18.19
N LEU A 125 -26.32 -8.49 -19.17
CA LEU A 125 -26.56 -9.90 -19.50
C LEU A 125 -25.26 -10.62 -19.88
N ARG A 126 -24.46 -10.04 -20.78
CA ARG A 126 -23.17 -10.63 -21.16
C ARG A 126 -22.19 -10.72 -20.00
N VAL A 127 -22.13 -9.72 -19.12
CA VAL A 127 -21.29 -9.78 -17.92
C VAL A 127 -21.76 -10.89 -16.99
N LYS A 128 -23.07 -11.05 -16.74
CA LYS A 128 -23.59 -12.13 -15.89
C LYS A 128 -23.22 -13.51 -16.40
N VAL A 129 -23.36 -13.75 -17.71
CA VAL A 129 -23.04 -15.05 -18.34
C VAL A 129 -21.53 -15.30 -18.37
N LEU A 130 -20.75 -14.27 -18.67
CA LEU A 130 -19.32 -14.45 -18.90
C LEU A 130 -18.48 -14.25 -17.65
N CYS A 131 -18.97 -13.61 -16.58
CA CYS A 131 -18.24 -13.36 -15.34
C CYS A 131 -18.79 -14.16 -14.13
N SER A 132 -19.47 -15.28 -14.38
CA SER A 132 -19.79 -16.29 -13.35
C SER A 132 -18.59 -17.15 -12.98
#